data_AF-S6TEH0-F1
#
_entry.id   AF-S6TEH0-F1
#
_cell.length_a   1.000
_cell.length_b   1.000
_cell.length_c   1.000
_cell.angle_alpha   90.00
_cell.angle_beta   90.00
_cell.angle_gamma   90.00
#
_symmetry.space_group_name_H-M   'P 1'
#
loop_
_entity.id
_entity.type
_entity.pdbx_description
1 polymer ?
#
loop_
_entity_poly.entity_id
_entity_poly.type
_entity_poly.pdbx_seq_one_letter_code
_entity_poly.pdbx_strand_id
1 'polypeptide(L)'
;GCDVSAVKRDPERLTAMVLLGLKDRETFPLVFYRENCADMALRAEDIDEQHIASSKALLITGTHFSTDQVFKASSQALDYAEKHNVKRVLDIDYRPVLWGLAGKADGETRFVADQKVSQHVQLTLPRFDLIVGTEEEFLIAGGSTDLLGALRTVRELTAATLVVKLGPQGCTVIHGAIP
;
A
#
# COMPACT_ATOMS: atom_id res chain seq x y z
N GLY A 1 -16.41 -17.51 6.16
CA GLY A 1 -16.07 -16.11 6.48
C GLY A 1 -14.57 -15.93 6.37
N CYS A 2 -14.03 -14.79 6.81
CA CYS A 2 -12.58 -14.60 6.91
C CYS A 2 -12.01 -15.37 8.11
N ASP A 3 -10.84 -15.99 7.95
CA ASP A 3 -10.07 -16.51 9.08
C ASP A 3 -9.46 -15.32 9.85
N VAL A 4 -9.60 -15.34 11.18
CA VAL A 4 -9.09 -14.31 12.09
C VAL A 4 -8.07 -14.86 13.08
N SER A 5 -7.61 -16.10 12.88
CA SER A 5 -6.65 -16.78 13.76
C SER A 5 -5.31 -16.03 13.88
N ALA A 6 -4.91 -15.32 12.83
CA ALA A 6 -3.70 -14.49 12.80
C ALA A 6 -3.91 -13.03 13.27
N VAL A 7 -5.14 -12.63 13.65
CA VAL A 7 -5.42 -11.27 14.13
C VAL A 7 -5.01 -11.14 15.59
N LYS A 8 -3.95 -10.39 15.84
CA LYS A 8 -3.49 -10.08 17.20
C LYS A 8 -4.28 -8.92 17.80
N ARG A 9 -4.44 -8.95 19.12
CA ARG A 9 -5.03 -7.86 19.90
C ARG A 9 -3.93 -7.08 20.59
N ASP A 10 -3.94 -5.77 20.43
CA ASP A 10 -3.04 -4.85 21.13
C ASP A 10 -3.80 -4.21 22.31
N PRO A 11 -3.44 -4.51 23.57
CA PRO A 11 -4.08 -3.89 24.74
C PRO A 11 -3.55 -2.48 25.05
N GLU A 12 -2.44 -2.06 24.44
CA GLU A 12 -1.78 -0.78 24.71
C GLU A 12 -2.27 0.34 23.79
N ARG A 13 -2.72 0.01 22.58
CA ARG A 13 -3.06 0.97 21.53
C ARG A 13 -4.53 0.89 21.15
N LEU A 14 -5.06 2.03 20.73
CA LEU A 14 -6.43 2.11 20.22
C LEU A 14 -6.48 1.62 18.77
N THR A 15 -7.59 0.99 18.40
CA THR A 15 -7.90 0.72 17.00
C THR A 15 -8.02 2.03 16.23
N ALA A 16 -7.36 2.10 15.07
CA ALA A 16 -7.48 3.22 14.16
C ALA A 16 -8.94 3.51 13.78
N MET A 17 -9.28 4.79 13.64
CA MET A 17 -10.60 5.22 13.20
C MET A 17 -10.48 6.28 12.11
N VAL A 18 -11.43 6.30 11.19
CA VAL A 18 -11.63 7.41 10.24
C VAL A 18 -13.03 7.94 10.43
N LEU A 19 -13.14 9.25 10.65
CA LEU A 19 -14.43 9.95 10.65
C LEU A 19 -14.67 10.50 9.26
N LEU A 20 -15.77 10.06 8.64
CA LEU A 20 -16.20 10.53 7.33
C LEU A 20 -17.40 11.46 7.52
N GLY A 21 -17.27 12.70 7.06
CA GLY A 21 -18.38 13.64 6.97
C GLY A 21 -19.04 13.60 5.60
N LEU A 22 -20.37 13.77 5.56
CA LEU A 22 -21.12 13.97 4.32
C LEU A 22 -21.48 15.45 4.23
N LYS A 23 -20.72 16.22 3.44
CA LYS A 23 -20.99 17.66 3.27
C LYS A 23 -21.99 17.88 2.13
N ASP A 24 -21.73 17.27 0.98
CA ASP A 24 -22.59 17.28 -0.21
C ASP A 24 -22.33 16.02 -1.06
N ARG A 25 -22.82 15.99 -2.31
CA ARG A 25 -22.70 14.82 -3.20
C ARG A 25 -21.27 14.56 -3.67
N GLU A 26 -20.40 15.55 -3.58
CA GLU A 26 -19.04 15.52 -4.16
C GLU A 26 -17.96 15.65 -3.08
N THR A 27 -18.30 16.20 -1.91
CA THR A 27 -17.35 16.50 -0.83
C THR A 27 -17.55 15.60 0.39
N PHE A 28 -16.51 14.83 0.70
CA PHE A 28 -16.50 13.84 1.78
C PHE A 28 -15.27 14.02 2.68
N PRO A 29 -15.29 14.95 3.65
CA PRO A 29 -14.15 15.17 4.53
C PRO A 29 -13.83 13.94 5.35
N LEU A 30 -12.55 13.57 5.32
CA LEU A 30 -11.98 12.45 6.06
C LEU A 30 -11.03 12.98 7.14
N VAL A 31 -11.28 12.59 8.38
CA VAL A 31 -10.36 12.85 9.51
C VAL A 31 -9.84 11.52 10.02
N PHE A 32 -8.51 11.35 9.97
CA PHE A 32 -7.83 10.13 10.38
C PHE A 32 -7.41 10.21 11.85
N TYR A 33 -7.95 9.32 12.68
CA TYR A 33 -7.50 9.09 14.06
C TYR A 33 -6.61 7.84 14.08
N ARG A 34 -5.34 8.05 13.73
CA ARG A 34 -4.35 6.97 13.49
C ARG A 34 -3.00 7.21 14.17
N GLU A 35 -2.94 8.15 15.11
CA GLU A 35 -1.73 8.36 15.90
C GLU A 35 -1.54 7.21 16.89
N ASN A 36 -0.39 6.52 16.82
CA ASN A 36 -0.05 5.37 17.66
C ASN A 36 -1.18 4.30 17.72
N CYS A 37 -1.78 3.99 16.57
CA CYS A 37 -2.85 3.01 16.48
C CYS A 37 -2.34 1.56 16.36
N ALA A 38 -3.20 0.60 16.72
CA ALA A 38 -2.83 -0.80 16.86
C ALA A 38 -2.29 -1.46 15.56
N ASP A 39 -2.83 -1.12 14.40
CA ASP A 39 -2.38 -1.73 13.12
C ASP A 39 -0.97 -1.26 12.72
N MET A 40 -0.59 -0.03 13.08
CA MET A 40 0.76 0.48 12.87
C MET A 40 1.79 -0.08 13.87
N ALA A 41 1.34 -0.88 14.84
CA ALA A 41 2.19 -1.55 15.82
C ALA A 41 2.53 -3.00 15.44
N LEU A 42 2.13 -3.47 14.26
CA LEU A 42 2.49 -4.80 13.76
C LEU A 42 4.02 -4.94 13.63
N ARG A 43 4.61 -6.01 14.17
CA ARG A 43 6.05 -6.28 14.16
C ARG A 43 6.39 -7.49 13.29
N ALA A 44 7.66 -7.63 12.90
CA ALA A 44 8.11 -8.81 12.16
C ALA A 44 7.90 -10.11 12.93
N GLU A 45 8.10 -10.07 14.25
CA GLU A 45 7.84 -11.20 15.16
C GLU A 45 6.34 -11.59 15.23
N ASP A 46 5.45 -10.73 14.73
CA ASP A 46 4.02 -11.04 14.68
C ASP A 46 3.61 -11.86 13.47
N ILE A 47 4.48 -11.97 12.47
CA ILE A 47 4.21 -12.67 11.22
C ILE A 47 4.53 -14.16 11.39
N ASP A 48 3.49 -15.00 11.35
CA ASP A 48 3.62 -16.44 11.38
C ASP A 48 3.94 -17.00 9.99
N GLU A 49 5.09 -17.66 9.84
CA GLU A 49 5.54 -18.21 8.56
C GLU A 49 4.57 -19.25 7.99
N GLN A 50 4.04 -20.14 8.84
CA GLN A 50 3.17 -21.23 8.37
C GLN A 50 1.82 -20.69 7.89
N HIS A 51 1.31 -19.63 8.52
CA HIS A 51 0.12 -18.94 8.07
C HIS A 51 0.31 -18.34 6.68
N ILE A 52 1.45 -17.67 6.43
CA ILE A 52 1.79 -17.17 5.09
C ILE A 52 1.92 -18.32 4.09
N ALA A 53 2.65 -19.38 4.44
CA ALA A 53 2.86 -20.56 3.58
C ALA A 53 1.56 -21.28 3.19
N SER A 54 0.54 -21.23 4.06
CA SER A 54 -0.77 -21.83 3.79
C SER A 54 -1.60 -21.09 2.73
N SER A 55 -1.18 -19.88 2.36
CA SER A 55 -1.91 -19.00 1.43
C SER A 55 -1.48 -19.19 -0.02
N LYS A 56 -2.38 -18.87 -0.97
CA LYS A 56 -2.04 -18.81 -2.40
C LYS A 56 -1.43 -17.47 -2.81
N ALA A 57 -1.81 -16.41 -2.11
CA ALA A 57 -1.33 -15.06 -2.33
C ALA A 57 -1.26 -14.28 -1.02
N LEU A 58 -0.33 -13.33 -0.96
CA LEU A 58 -0.15 -12.34 0.08
C LEU A 58 -0.39 -10.96 -0.54
N LEU A 59 -1.30 -10.17 0.04
CA LEU A 59 -1.52 -8.78 -0.35
C LEU A 59 -0.96 -7.86 0.73
N ILE A 60 -0.15 -6.88 0.32
CA ILE A 60 0.33 -5.79 1.17
C ILE A 60 -0.22 -4.47 0.65
N THR A 61 -0.73 -3.62 1.54
CA THR A 61 -1.08 -2.24 1.21
C THR A 61 0.13 -1.34 1.44
N GLY A 62 0.39 -0.40 0.53
CA GLY A 62 1.59 0.44 0.58
C GLY A 62 1.71 1.30 1.83
N THR A 63 0.59 1.61 2.50
CA THR A 63 0.57 2.20 3.85
C THR A 63 1.47 1.45 4.84
N HIS A 64 1.56 0.12 4.77
CA HIS A 64 2.41 -0.69 5.67
C HIS A 64 3.90 -0.70 5.30
N PHE A 65 4.32 0.24 4.45
CA PHE A 65 5.72 0.62 4.26
C PHE A 65 6.05 2.01 4.82
N SER A 66 5.08 2.74 5.39
CA SER A 66 5.29 4.15 5.75
C SER A 66 6.12 4.40 7.00
N THR A 67 6.36 3.38 7.84
CA THR A 67 7.25 3.47 9.01
C THR A 67 8.14 2.24 9.11
N ASP A 68 9.31 2.39 9.75
CA ASP A 68 10.30 1.32 9.90
C ASP A 68 9.74 0.03 10.50
N GLN A 69 8.78 0.13 11.43
CA GLN A 69 8.24 -1.02 12.13
C GLN A 69 7.35 -1.87 11.21
N VAL A 70 6.34 -1.25 10.58
CA VAL A 70 5.47 -1.96 9.64
C VAL A 70 6.22 -2.35 8.37
N PHE A 71 7.24 -1.58 7.96
CA PHE A 71 8.11 -1.94 6.84
C PHE A 71 8.83 -3.28 7.11
N LYS A 72 9.38 -3.47 8.32
CA LYS A 72 10.02 -4.74 8.72
C LYS A 72 9.02 -5.88 8.76
N ALA A 73 7.81 -5.67 9.27
CA ALA A 73 6.77 -6.68 9.30
C ALA A 73 6.35 -7.11 7.87
N SER A 74 6.09 -6.13 7.00
CA SER A 74 5.78 -6.35 5.59
C SER A 74 6.91 -7.08 4.85
N SER A 75 8.17 -6.70 5.12
CA SER A 75 9.35 -7.36 4.54
C SER A 75 9.46 -8.82 4.96
N GLN A 76 9.26 -9.12 6.24
CA GLN A 76 9.27 -10.49 6.76
C GLN A 76 8.17 -11.36 6.11
N ALA A 77 6.98 -10.79 5.91
CA ALA A 77 5.90 -11.48 5.22
C ALA A 77 6.23 -11.77 3.74
N LEU A 78 6.88 -10.83 3.05
CA LEU A 78 7.36 -11.03 1.68
C LEU A 78 8.44 -12.11 1.60
N ASP A 79 9.37 -12.15 2.56
CA ASP A 79 10.42 -13.18 2.62
C ASP A 79 9.81 -14.58 2.78
N TYR A 80 8.81 -14.73 3.66
CA TYR A 80 8.08 -15.99 3.80
C TYR A 80 7.26 -16.34 2.55
N ALA A 81 6.57 -15.37 1.96
CA ALA A 81 5.81 -15.59 0.75
C ALA A 81 6.70 -16.07 -0.41
N GLU A 82 7.87 -15.45 -0.57
CA GLU A 82 8.87 -15.83 -1.56
C GLU A 82 9.39 -17.25 -1.33
N LYS A 83 9.76 -17.57 -0.09
CA LYS A 83 10.25 -18.90 0.30
C LYS A 83 9.25 -20.02 -0.02
N HIS A 84 7.96 -19.75 0.12
CA HIS A 84 6.88 -20.72 -0.07
C HIS A 84 6.14 -20.57 -1.41
N ASN A 85 6.68 -19.77 -2.34
CA ASN A 85 6.09 -19.52 -3.67
C ASN A 85 4.63 -19.03 -3.62
N VAL A 86 4.31 -18.25 -2.59
CA VAL A 86 3.04 -17.52 -2.44
C VAL A 86 3.08 -16.29 -3.33
N LYS A 87 2.03 -16.02 -4.09
CA LYS A 87 1.98 -14.85 -4.99
C LYS A 87 1.92 -13.54 -4.19
N ARG A 88 2.78 -12.59 -4.52
CA ARG A 88 2.91 -11.32 -3.78
C ARG A 88 2.20 -10.22 -4.56
N VAL A 89 1.24 -9.56 -3.90
CA VAL A 89 0.42 -8.48 -4.47
C VAL A 89 0.65 -7.20 -3.68
N LEU A 90 0.90 -6.11 -4.40
CA LEU A 90 0.91 -4.76 -3.84
C LEU A 90 -0.38 -4.04 -4.26
N ASP A 91 -1.12 -3.50 -3.29
CA ASP A 91 -2.00 -2.35 -3.54
C ASP A 91 -1.27 -1.10 -3.05
N ILE A 92 -0.92 -0.18 -3.95
CA ILE A 92 -0.05 0.96 -3.62
C ILE A 92 -0.66 1.79 -2.48
N ASP A 93 -2.00 1.90 -2.42
CA ASP A 93 -2.77 2.52 -1.32
C ASP A 93 -2.08 3.76 -0.72
N TYR A 94 -1.72 4.70 -1.58
CA TYR A 94 -0.96 5.87 -1.16
C TYR A 94 -1.90 6.91 -0.54
N ARG A 95 -1.53 7.38 0.66
CA ARG A 95 -2.20 8.46 1.37
C ARG A 95 -1.15 9.40 1.98
N PRO A 96 -1.00 10.63 1.46
CA PRO A 96 -0.01 11.59 1.95
C PRO A 96 0.03 11.74 3.48
N VAL A 97 -1.14 11.77 4.15
CA VAL A 97 -1.24 11.87 5.61
C VAL A 97 -0.58 10.70 6.35
N LEU A 98 -0.62 9.48 5.80
CA LEU A 98 -0.02 8.29 6.40
C LEU A 98 1.50 8.21 6.19
N TRP A 99 2.02 9.04 5.29
CA TRP A 99 3.44 9.23 5.01
C TRP A 99 4.00 10.52 5.62
N GLY A 100 3.21 11.23 6.44
CA GLY A 100 3.63 12.47 7.11
C GLY A 100 3.74 13.68 6.17
N LEU A 101 3.13 13.62 4.99
CA LEU A 101 3.19 14.67 3.96
C LEU A 101 1.99 15.63 3.97
N ALA A 102 0.98 15.35 4.81
CA ALA A 102 -0.19 16.19 4.99
C ALA A 102 -0.53 16.31 6.49
N GLY A 103 -1.32 17.32 6.85
CA GLY A 103 -1.78 17.51 8.22
C GLY A 103 -2.70 16.36 8.67
N LYS A 104 -2.73 16.05 9.97
CA LYS A 104 -3.54 14.95 10.53
C LYS A 104 -5.04 15.03 10.18
N ALA A 105 -5.56 16.25 10.01
CA ALA A 105 -6.95 16.50 9.65
C ALA A 105 -7.20 16.55 8.12
N ASP A 106 -6.14 16.46 7.31
CA ASP A 106 -6.22 16.46 5.85
C ASP A 106 -6.21 15.02 5.32
N GLY A 107 -7.37 14.38 5.39
CA GLY A 107 -7.60 13.07 4.81
C GLY A 107 -8.11 13.09 3.37
N GLU A 108 -8.41 14.26 2.83
CA GLU A 108 -8.95 14.40 1.47
C GLU A 108 -7.84 14.43 0.42
N THR A 109 -6.69 15.04 0.73
CA THR A 109 -5.55 15.11 -0.20
C THR A 109 -5.09 13.71 -0.60
N ARG A 110 -5.29 13.36 -1.87
CA ARG A 110 -4.96 12.04 -2.42
C ARG A 110 -3.55 11.93 -2.96
N PHE A 111 -2.93 13.06 -3.29
CA PHE A 111 -1.60 13.10 -3.88
C PHE A 111 -0.80 14.30 -3.38
N VAL A 112 0.41 14.00 -2.91
CA VAL A 112 1.50 14.96 -2.68
C VAL A 112 2.73 14.29 -3.27
N ALA A 113 3.41 14.94 -4.20
CA ALA A 113 4.65 14.42 -4.75
C ALA A 113 5.76 14.51 -3.69
N ASP A 114 6.46 13.41 -3.46
CA ASP A 114 7.63 13.38 -2.59
C ASP A 114 8.65 12.36 -3.12
N GLN A 115 9.88 12.82 -3.36
CA GLN A 115 10.92 12.00 -3.97
C GLN A 115 11.44 10.91 -3.02
N LYS A 116 11.44 11.15 -1.70
CA LYS A 116 11.90 10.17 -0.72
C LYS A 116 10.90 9.03 -0.60
N VAL A 117 9.60 9.35 -0.54
CA VAL A 117 8.53 8.35 -0.59
C VAL A 117 8.59 7.57 -1.90
N SER A 118 8.77 8.25 -3.03
CA SER A 118 8.91 7.58 -4.33
C SER A 118 10.06 6.58 -4.34
N GLN A 119 11.26 7.00 -3.93
CA GLN A 119 12.43 6.12 -3.83
C GLN A 119 12.19 4.95 -2.87
N HIS A 120 11.56 5.21 -1.73
CA HIS A 120 11.25 4.17 -0.75
C HIS A 120 10.28 3.11 -1.32
N VAL A 121 9.20 3.55 -1.98
CA VAL A 121 8.25 2.65 -2.66
C VAL A 121 8.94 1.87 -3.77
N GLN A 122 9.78 2.52 -4.58
CA GLN A 122 10.53 1.89 -5.68
C GLN A 122 11.41 0.73 -5.25
N LEU A 123 11.98 0.77 -4.05
CA LEU A 123 12.79 -0.32 -3.50
C LEU A 123 11.98 -1.60 -3.25
N THR A 124 10.66 -1.50 -3.07
CA THR A 124 9.81 -2.66 -2.77
C THR A 124 9.18 -3.28 -4.02
N LEU A 125 9.02 -2.52 -5.11
CA LEU A 125 8.35 -2.95 -6.35
C LEU A 125 8.88 -4.28 -6.93
N PRO A 126 10.20 -4.58 -6.93
CA PRO A 126 10.72 -5.83 -7.47
C PRO A 126 10.25 -7.09 -6.71
N ARG A 127 9.72 -6.93 -5.48
CA ARG A 127 9.27 -8.05 -4.63
C ARG A 127 7.89 -8.60 -5.02
N PHE A 128 7.17 -7.95 -5.94
CA PHE A 128 5.76 -8.25 -6.22
C PHE A 128 5.53 -8.89 -7.59
N ASP A 129 4.51 -9.75 -7.67
CA ASP A 129 4.04 -10.39 -8.91
C ASP A 129 2.91 -9.58 -9.58
N LEU A 130 2.16 -8.80 -8.78
CA LEU A 130 1.03 -7.97 -9.20
C LEU A 130 1.06 -6.64 -8.43
N ILE A 131 0.90 -5.52 -9.12
CA ILE A 131 0.85 -4.19 -8.52
C ILE A 131 -0.43 -3.48 -8.98
N VAL A 132 -1.22 -3.03 -8.03
CA VAL A 132 -2.52 -2.37 -8.22
C VAL A 132 -2.43 -0.95 -7.70
N GLY A 133 -2.95 0.02 -8.45
CA GLY A 133 -2.94 1.43 -8.04
C GLY A 133 -3.87 2.29 -8.90
N THR A 134 -4.31 3.43 -8.37
CA THR A 134 -4.90 4.51 -9.19
C THR A 134 -3.81 5.20 -10.00
N GLU A 135 -4.20 6.09 -10.90
CA GLU A 135 -3.28 6.92 -11.66
C GLU A 135 -2.32 7.67 -10.71
N GLU A 136 -2.83 8.34 -9.68
CA GLU A 136 -2.04 9.08 -8.69
C GLU A 136 -1.12 8.19 -7.85
N GLU A 137 -1.57 6.98 -7.54
CA GLU A 137 -0.77 5.97 -6.84
C GLU A 137 0.41 5.50 -7.72
N PHE A 138 0.22 5.36 -9.04
CA PHE A 138 1.33 5.10 -9.95
C PHE A 138 2.25 6.30 -10.11
N LEU A 139 1.76 7.54 -10.03
CA LEU A 139 2.62 8.73 -10.04
C LEU A 139 3.64 8.71 -8.90
N ILE A 140 3.21 8.40 -7.68
CA ILE A 140 4.15 8.31 -6.54
C ILE A 140 5.07 7.09 -6.66
N ALA A 141 4.57 5.93 -7.11
CA ALA A 141 5.41 4.74 -7.29
C ALA A 141 6.47 4.94 -8.38
N GLY A 142 6.14 5.67 -9.45
CA GLY A 142 7.06 5.99 -10.54
C GLY A 142 7.91 7.23 -10.30
N GLY A 143 7.64 8.02 -9.25
CA GLY A 143 8.36 9.25 -8.96
C GLY A 143 8.23 10.33 -10.04
N SER A 144 7.09 10.37 -10.73
CA SER A 144 6.81 11.26 -11.85
C SER A 144 5.39 11.83 -11.73
N THR A 145 5.16 13.04 -12.25
CA THR A 145 3.82 13.62 -12.37
C THR A 145 3.14 13.30 -13.71
N ASP A 146 3.88 12.71 -14.65
CA ASP A 146 3.37 12.15 -15.89
C ASP A 146 3.12 10.64 -15.73
N LEU A 147 1.89 10.19 -16.00
CA LEU A 147 1.48 8.80 -15.79
C LEU A 147 2.25 7.81 -16.65
N LEU A 148 2.47 8.12 -17.94
CA LEU A 148 3.21 7.23 -18.83
C LEU A 148 4.68 7.13 -18.41
N GLY A 149 5.30 8.25 -18.07
CA GLY A 149 6.64 8.28 -17.47
C GLY A 149 6.71 7.49 -16.17
N ALA A 150 5.75 7.66 -15.27
CA ALA A 150 5.68 6.93 -14.00
C ALA A 150 5.56 5.41 -14.23
N LEU A 151 4.67 4.98 -15.12
CA LEU A 151 4.50 3.57 -15.47
C LEU A 151 5.76 2.99 -16.11
N ARG A 152 6.47 3.74 -16.97
CA ARG A 152 7.74 3.33 -17.55
C ARG A 152 8.79 3.10 -16.46
N THR A 153 8.95 4.04 -15.52
CA THR A 153 9.84 3.87 -14.35
C THR A 153 9.48 2.64 -13.53
N VAL A 154 8.19 2.44 -13.22
CA VAL A 154 7.74 1.24 -12.49
C VAL A 154 8.08 -0.04 -13.25
N ARG A 155 7.85 -0.06 -14.57
CA ARG A 155 8.17 -1.22 -15.42
C ARG A 155 9.67 -1.51 -15.50
N GLU A 156 10.54 -0.50 -15.45
CA GLU A 156 12.00 -0.71 -15.40
C GLU A 156 12.44 -1.43 -14.11
N LEU A 157 11.67 -1.29 -13.03
CA LEU A 157 11.98 -1.87 -11.72
C LEU A 157 11.35 -3.25 -11.49
N THR A 158 10.30 -3.61 -12.22
CA THR A 158 9.58 -4.87 -11.97
C THR A 158 8.94 -5.49 -13.21
N ALA A 159 8.89 -6.82 -13.23
CA ALA A 159 8.16 -7.62 -14.21
C ALA A 159 6.69 -7.88 -13.80
N ALA A 160 6.22 -7.33 -12.68
CA ALA A 160 4.86 -7.51 -12.19
C ALA A 160 3.80 -7.15 -13.25
N THR A 161 2.64 -7.83 -13.19
CA THR A 161 1.46 -7.32 -13.89
C THR A 161 1.02 -6.03 -13.20
N LEU A 162 0.75 -4.98 -13.96
CA LEU A 162 0.27 -3.70 -13.42
C LEU A 162 -1.23 -3.57 -13.66
N VAL A 163 -1.99 -3.18 -12.65
CA VAL A 163 -3.42 -2.89 -12.75
C VAL A 163 -3.64 -1.43 -12.39
N VAL A 164 -3.94 -0.62 -13.39
CA VAL A 164 -4.17 0.82 -13.26
C VAL A 164 -5.67 1.06 -13.14
N LYS A 165 -6.12 1.54 -11.98
CA LYS A 165 -7.52 1.93 -11.68
C LYS A 165 -7.77 3.33 -12.27
N LEU A 166 -8.79 3.47 -13.12
CA LEU A 166 -9.15 4.70 -13.85
C LEU A 166 -10.49 5.28 -13.33
N GLY A 167 -10.78 5.07 -12.04
CA GLY A 167 -12.04 5.45 -11.41
C GLY A 167 -13.27 4.91 -12.17
N PRO A 168 -14.22 5.77 -12.60
CA PRO A 168 -15.45 5.34 -13.28
C PRO A 168 -15.20 4.76 -14.68
N GLN A 169 -14.01 4.96 -15.26
CA GLN A 169 -13.63 4.40 -16.56
C GLN A 169 -13.17 2.94 -16.47
N GLY A 170 -13.12 2.36 -15.27
CA GLY A 170 -12.73 0.97 -15.05
C GLY A 170 -11.25 0.84 -14.71
N CYS A 171 -10.57 -0.11 -15.35
CA CYS A 171 -9.14 -0.33 -15.15
C CYS A 171 -8.46 -0.88 -16.41
N THR A 172 -7.14 -0.72 -16.46
CA THR A 172 -6.27 -1.31 -17.48
C THR A 172 -5.32 -2.30 -16.83
N VAL A 173 -5.13 -3.46 -17.46
CA VAL A 173 -4.19 -4.50 -17.03
C VAL A 173 -3.02 -4.54 -18.02
N ILE A 174 -1.80 -4.36 -17.52
CA ILE A 174 -0.59 -4.26 -18.33
C ILE A 174 0.38 -5.37 -17.92
N HIS A 175 0.55 -6.35 -18.81
CA HIS A 175 1.45 -7.49 -18.59
C HIS A 175 2.90 -7.23 -19.04
N GLY A 176 3.12 -6.27 -19.93
CA GLY A 176 4.41 -6.08 -20.61
C GLY A 176 4.84 -4.62 -20.71
N ALA A 177 5.45 -4.28 -21.84
CA ALA A 177 5.97 -2.94 -22.10
C ALA A 177 4.89 -1.86 -21.96
N ILE A 178 5.30 -0.69 -21.49
CA ILE A 178 4.46 0.51 -21.43
C ILE A 178 4.61 1.25 -22.76
N PRO A 179 3.50 1.60 -23.45
CA PRO A 179 3.55 2.36 -24.70
C PRO A 179 4.17 3.75 -24.49
#